data_AF-A0A140NT46-F1
#
_entry.id   AF-A0A140NT46-F1
#
_cell.length_a   1.000
_cell.length_b   1.000
_cell.length_c   1.000
_cell.angle_alpha   90.00
_cell.angle_beta   90.00
_cell.angle_gamma   90.00
#
_symmetry.space_group_name_H-M   'P 1'
#
loop_
_entity.id
_entity.type
_entity.pdbx_description
1 polymer ?
#
loop_
_entity_poly.entity_id
_entity_poly.type
_entity_poly.pdbx_seq_one_letter_code
_entity_poly.pdbx_strand_id
1 'polypeptide(L)'
;MNKTLLGMVIIGVSATPVMAAEFTCQLENKKYVSVIVDPGKTPQYRYGTLAKPEITLPLNEKGARNIFVGQGHFIAGESLYIRFQNGPYSYLLYQGEGRGWAFKGLAVYKNNKLINKKECQNWNSFDLYDILNYQIRTDPALELYDSPYSFDPNSNE
;
A
#
# COMPACT_ATOMS: atom_id res chain seq x y z
N MET A 1 -24.96 -40.29 42.21
CA MET A 1 -23.56 -39.97 41.85
C MET A 1 -23.31 -40.52 40.45
N ASN A 2 -22.94 -39.80 39.40
CA ASN A 2 -22.43 -38.44 39.22
C ASN A 2 -22.94 -37.89 37.89
N LYS A 3 -23.37 -36.62 37.85
CA LYS A 3 -23.65 -35.91 36.60
C LYS A 3 -22.37 -35.20 36.16
N THR A 4 -21.75 -35.66 35.07
CA THR A 4 -20.60 -34.99 34.47
C THR A 4 -21.11 -33.80 33.65
N LEU A 5 -20.87 -32.58 34.12
CA LEU A 5 -21.10 -31.35 33.34
C LEU A 5 -19.93 -31.18 32.36
N LEU A 6 -20.19 -31.28 31.06
CA LEU A 6 -19.27 -30.79 30.03
C LEU A 6 -19.37 -29.25 30.00
N GLY A 7 -18.35 -28.57 30.51
CA GLY A 7 -18.20 -27.12 30.33
C GLY A 7 -17.64 -26.82 28.94
N MET A 8 -18.48 -26.30 28.05
CA MET A 8 -18.05 -25.78 26.75
C MET A 8 -17.51 -24.36 26.97
N VAL A 9 -16.19 -24.20 26.94
CA VAL A 9 -15.54 -22.88 26.97
C VAL A 9 -15.69 -22.27 25.58
N ILE A 10 -16.60 -21.29 25.46
CA ILE A 10 -16.73 -20.48 24.24
C ILE A 10 -15.64 -19.40 24.31
N ILE A 11 -14.53 -19.62 23.62
CA ILE A 11 -13.51 -18.60 23.40
C ILE A 11 -14.08 -17.66 22.32
N GLY A 12 -14.68 -16.55 22.75
CA GLY A 12 -15.14 -15.50 21.84
C GLY A 12 -13.95 -14.77 21.23
N VAL A 13 -13.68 -14.99 19.95
CA VAL A 13 -12.74 -14.17 19.17
C VAL A 13 -13.41 -12.83 18.89
N SER A 14 -13.04 -11.78 19.60
CA SER A 14 -13.45 -10.42 19.28
C SER A 14 -12.63 -9.92 18.09
N ALA A 15 -13.15 -10.08 16.87
CA ALA A 15 -12.61 -9.40 15.71
C ALA A 15 -13.03 -7.92 15.78
N THR A 16 -12.08 -7.01 16.00
CA THR A 16 -12.33 -5.57 15.86
C THR A 16 -12.66 -5.27 14.40
N PRO A 17 -13.73 -4.50 14.10
CA PRO A 17 -14.03 -4.13 12.73
C PRO A 17 -12.90 -3.25 12.18
N VAL A 18 -12.29 -3.68 11.07
CA VAL A 18 -11.42 -2.80 10.28
C VAL A 18 -12.29 -1.64 9.77
N MET A 19 -11.82 -0.41 9.92
CA MET A 19 -12.53 0.78 9.45
C MET A 19 -11.99 1.21 8.08
N ALA A 20 -12.65 2.15 7.39
CA ALA A 20 -12.03 2.77 6.23
C ALA A 20 -10.80 3.60 6.67
N ALA A 21 -9.72 3.56 5.89
CA ALA A 21 -8.52 4.35 6.08
C ALA A 21 -8.14 5.07 4.78
N GLU A 22 -7.57 6.27 4.92
CA GLU A 22 -6.98 7.00 3.82
C GLU A 22 -5.54 7.36 4.19
N PHE A 23 -4.58 6.85 3.43
CA PHE A 23 -3.25 7.40 3.43
C PHE A 23 -3.23 8.62 2.52
N THR A 24 -2.72 9.76 2.99
CA THR A 24 -2.51 10.96 2.15
C THR A 24 -1.12 11.53 2.37
N CYS A 25 -0.46 11.91 1.27
CA CYS A 25 0.83 12.57 1.31
C CYS A 25 0.86 13.77 0.36
N GLN A 26 1.39 14.89 0.85
CA GLN A 26 1.77 16.02 0.00
C GLN A 26 3.17 15.80 -0.57
N LEU A 27 3.27 15.89 -1.89
CA LEU A 27 4.48 15.68 -2.66
C LEU A 27 5.25 17.00 -2.84
N GLU A 28 6.51 16.89 -3.23
CA GLU A 28 7.40 18.03 -3.57
C GLU A 28 6.82 19.07 -4.54
N ASN A 29 5.91 18.66 -5.43
CA ASN A 29 5.26 19.54 -6.41
C ASN A 29 3.95 20.15 -5.89
N LYS A 30 3.70 20.11 -4.58
CA LYS A 30 2.49 20.59 -3.89
C LYS A 30 1.20 19.85 -4.28
N LYS A 31 1.29 18.78 -5.07
CA LYS A 31 0.19 17.85 -5.30
C LYS A 31 0.09 16.85 -4.15
N TYR A 32 -1.01 16.15 -4.11
CA TYR A 32 -1.30 15.10 -3.15
C TYR A 32 -1.42 13.78 -3.88
N VAL A 33 -0.95 12.74 -3.22
CA VAL A 33 -1.29 11.35 -3.54
C VAL A 33 -2.05 10.77 -2.35
N SER A 34 -3.13 10.05 -2.61
CA SER A 34 -3.84 9.32 -1.56
C SER A 34 -4.23 7.92 -1.99
N VAL A 35 -4.28 7.02 -1.01
CA VAL A 35 -4.82 5.67 -1.14
C VAL A 35 -5.91 5.49 -0.11
N ILE A 36 -7.11 5.15 -0.58
CA ILE A 36 -8.27 4.88 0.26
C ILE A 36 -8.53 3.39 0.24
N VAL A 37 -8.62 2.80 1.42
CA VAL A 37 -8.94 1.39 1.65
C VAL A 37 -10.14 1.29 2.59
N ASP A 38 -11.06 0.38 2.27
CA ASP A 38 -12.32 0.18 3.01
C ASP A 38 -12.66 -1.31 2.90
N PRO A 39 -12.98 -2.01 4.01
CA PRO A 39 -13.18 -3.45 3.97
C PRO A 39 -14.27 -3.86 2.97
N GLY A 40 -13.95 -4.86 2.16
CA GLY A 40 -14.86 -5.36 1.12
C GLY A 40 -15.02 -4.42 -0.08
N LYS A 41 -14.33 -3.27 -0.13
CA LYS A 41 -14.32 -2.37 -1.28
C LYS A 41 -12.99 -2.42 -2.00
N THR A 42 -13.03 -2.07 -3.28
CA THR A 42 -11.82 -1.92 -4.09
C THR A 42 -11.03 -0.69 -3.61
N PRO A 43 -9.72 -0.83 -3.30
CA PRO A 43 -8.87 0.31 -2.99
C PRO A 43 -8.91 1.36 -4.09
N GLN A 44 -8.76 2.63 -3.71
CA GLN A 44 -8.69 3.75 -4.66
C GLN A 44 -7.38 4.48 -4.52
N TYR A 45 -6.77 4.85 -5.64
CA TYR A 45 -5.63 5.75 -5.71
C TYR A 45 -6.08 7.08 -6.30
N ARG A 46 -5.61 8.19 -5.72
CA ARG A 46 -5.85 9.54 -6.22
C ARG A 46 -4.54 10.31 -6.30
N TYR A 47 -4.38 11.08 -7.36
CA TYR A 47 -3.30 12.05 -7.50
C TYR A 47 -3.86 13.37 -8.01
N GLY A 48 -3.43 14.50 -7.47
CA GLY A 48 -3.84 15.82 -7.92
C GLY A 48 -3.79 16.86 -6.82
N THR A 49 -4.77 17.76 -6.78
CA THR A 49 -4.95 18.70 -5.66
C THR A 49 -6.01 18.17 -4.70
N LEU A 50 -6.04 18.63 -3.45
CA LEU A 50 -7.10 18.25 -2.50
C LEU A 50 -8.51 18.54 -3.03
N ALA A 51 -8.67 19.64 -3.78
CA ALA A 51 -9.96 20.03 -4.35
C ALA A 51 -10.31 19.29 -5.64
N LYS A 52 -9.32 18.80 -6.39
CA LYS A 52 -9.51 18.22 -7.71
C LYS A 52 -8.47 17.12 -7.97
N PRO A 53 -8.89 15.84 -7.92
CA PRO A 53 -8.09 14.73 -8.43
C PRO A 53 -7.85 14.91 -9.93
N GLU A 54 -6.62 14.68 -10.36
CA GLU A 54 -6.19 14.63 -11.77
C GLU A 54 -6.17 13.19 -12.27
N ILE A 55 -5.87 12.24 -11.39
CA ILE A 55 -5.91 10.80 -11.65
C ILE A 55 -6.72 10.14 -10.53
N THR A 56 -7.59 9.22 -10.89
CA THR A 56 -8.27 8.30 -9.96
C THR A 56 -8.16 6.89 -10.54
N LEU A 57 -7.71 5.92 -9.75
CA LEU A 57 -7.61 4.52 -10.12
C LEU A 57 -8.34 3.64 -9.09
N PRO A 58 -8.85 2.47 -9.49
CA PRO A 58 -8.85 1.93 -10.86
C PRO A 58 -9.88 2.62 -11.78
N LEU A 59 -9.63 2.62 -13.09
CA LEU A 59 -10.55 3.22 -14.08
C LEU A 59 -11.72 2.32 -14.48
N ASN A 60 -11.61 1.01 -14.23
CA ASN A 60 -12.57 0.00 -14.63
C ASN A 60 -12.38 -1.28 -13.80
N GLU A 61 -13.30 -2.23 -13.95
CA GLU A 61 -13.27 -3.52 -13.24
C GLU A 61 -11.99 -4.32 -13.50
N LYS A 62 -11.42 -4.25 -14.72
CA LYS A 62 -10.13 -4.89 -15.01
C LYS A 62 -9.02 -4.30 -14.16
N GLY A 63 -8.99 -2.98 -14.01
CA GLY A 63 -8.05 -2.27 -13.12
C GLY A 63 -8.27 -2.63 -11.65
N ALA A 64 -9.51 -2.83 -11.22
CA ALA A 64 -9.82 -3.26 -9.84
C ALA A 64 -9.21 -4.64 -9.52
N ARG A 65 -9.06 -5.50 -10.54
CA ARG A 65 -8.36 -6.79 -10.43
C ARG A 65 -6.84 -6.70 -10.57
N ASN A 66 -6.26 -5.50 -10.70
CA ASN A 66 -4.81 -5.30 -10.81
C ASN A 66 -4.30 -4.30 -9.75
N ILE A 67 -4.78 -4.48 -8.53
CA ILE A 67 -4.28 -3.81 -7.34
C ILE A 67 -3.55 -4.86 -6.51
N PHE A 68 -2.34 -4.51 -6.07
CA PHE A 68 -1.43 -5.41 -5.40
C PHE A 68 -0.68 -4.72 -4.27
N VAL A 69 -0.18 -5.48 -3.31
CA VAL A 69 0.72 -5.02 -2.26
C VAL A 69 2.02 -5.79 -2.33
N GLY A 70 3.14 -5.09 -2.17
CA GLY A 70 4.45 -5.74 -2.06
C GLY A 70 5.21 -5.28 -0.83
N GLN A 71 5.94 -6.21 -0.22
CA GLN A 71 6.75 -6.00 0.98
C GLN A 71 8.21 -6.38 0.70
N GLY A 72 9.13 -5.54 1.13
CA GLY A 72 10.57 -5.80 1.15
C GLY A 72 11.06 -5.90 2.59
N HIS A 73 11.86 -6.91 2.91
CA HIS A 73 12.51 -7.04 4.21
C HIS A 73 14.02 -6.91 4.03
N PHE A 74 14.65 -6.08 4.85
CA PHE A 74 16.09 -5.83 4.85
C PHE A 74 16.65 -6.14 6.24
N ILE A 75 17.97 -6.32 6.35
CA ILE A 75 18.64 -6.63 7.63
C ILE A 75 18.34 -5.58 8.72
N ALA A 76 18.11 -4.32 8.32
CA ALA A 76 17.92 -3.20 9.24
C ALA A 76 16.66 -2.36 8.95
N GLY A 77 15.66 -2.93 8.28
CA GLY A 77 14.41 -2.23 7.98
C GLY A 77 13.46 -3.02 7.09
N GLU A 78 12.35 -2.39 6.76
CA GLU A 78 11.32 -2.96 5.89
C GLU A 78 10.75 -1.89 4.96
N SER A 79 10.15 -2.34 3.87
CA SER A 79 9.42 -1.46 2.96
C SER A 79 8.14 -2.12 2.49
N LEU A 80 7.21 -1.27 2.07
CA LEU A 80 5.89 -1.64 1.62
C LEU A 80 5.51 -0.73 0.46
N TYR A 81 4.82 -1.29 -0.52
CA TYR A 81 4.11 -0.51 -1.52
C TYR A 81 2.74 -1.09 -1.82
N ILE A 82 1.84 -0.23 -2.27
CA ILE A 82 0.62 -0.62 -2.98
C ILE A 82 0.74 -0.19 -4.44
N ARG A 83 0.46 -1.12 -5.36
CA ARG A 83 0.56 -0.93 -6.80
C ARG A 83 -0.82 -0.98 -7.45
N PHE A 84 -1.15 0.07 -8.19
CA PHE A 84 -2.30 0.14 -9.08
C PHE A 84 -1.81 0.02 -10.51
N GLN A 85 -2.13 -1.08 -11.19
CA GLN A 85 -1.75 -1.27 -12.58
C GLN A 85 -2.88 -0.84 -13.52
N ASN A 86 -2.54 0.02 -14.49
CA ASN A 86 -3.45 0.46 -15.53
C ASN A 86 -2.76 0.41 -16.90
N GLY A 87 -3.01 -0.68 -17.64
CA GLY A 87 -2.33 -0.94 -18.91
C GLY A 87 -0.81 -1.08 -18.70
N PRO A 88 0.03 -0.32 -19.42
CA PRO A 88 1.49 -0.37 -19.28
C PRO A 88 2.01 0.36 -18.04
N TYR A 89 1.15 1.07 -17.31
CA TYR A 89 1.54 1.89 -16.17
C TYR A 89 1.31 1.16 -14.85
N SER A 90 2.28 1.30 -13.96
CA SER A 90 2.18 0.91 -12.54
C SER A 90 2.34 2.15 -11.69
N TYR A 91 1.32 2.45 -10.89
CA TYR A 91 1.32 3.57 -9.94
C TYR A 91 1.51 3.01 -8.55
N LEU A 92 2.66 3.32 -7.96
CA LEU A 92 3.03 2.84 -6.65
C LEU A 92 2.97 3.99 -5.67
N LEU A 93 2.37 3.72 -4.53
CA LEU A 93 2.61 4.47 -3.32
C LEU A 93 3.47 3.59 -2.42
N TYR A 94 4.57 4.12 -1.91
CA TYR A 94 5.56 3.37 -1.15
C TYR A 94 5.91 4.04 0.17
N GLN A 95 6.31 3.22 1.13
CA GLN A 95 6.84 3.59 2.43
C GLN A 95 7.91 2.58 2.82
N GLY A 96 8.96 3.04 3.49
CA GLY A 96 9.93 2.17 4.12
C GLY A 96 10.66 2.90 5.24
N GLU A 97 11.12 2.12 6.19
CA GLU A 97 11.88 2.62 7.33
C GLU A 97 12.87 1.60 7.84
N GLY A 98 13.92 2.11 8.48
CA GLY A 98 14.93 1.30 9.12
C GLY A 98 15.80 2.14 10.04
N ARG A 99 16.92 1.56 10.46
CA ARG A 99 17.81 2.23 11.41
C ARG A 99 18.48 3.45 10.78
N GLY A 100 17.94 4.63 11.08
CA GLY A 100 18.51 5.93 10.68
C GLY A 100 18.02 6.45 9.32
N TRP A 101 17.01 5.81 8.72
CA TRP A 101 16.43 6.25 7.44
C TRP A 101 14.94 5.95 7.40
N ALA A 102 14.21 6.78 6.66
CA ALA A 102 12.82 6.56 6.32
C ALA A 102 12.54 7.23 4.97
N PHE A 103 11.70 6.60 4.15
CA PHE A 103 11.25 7.17 2.88
C PHE A 103 9.76 6.91 2.71
N LYS A 104 9.06 7.87 2.09
CA LYS A 104 7.67 7.74 1.67
C LYS A 104 7.46 8.54 0.39
N GLY A 105 6.66 8.02 -0.52
CA GLY A 105 6.45 8.72 -1.78
C GLY A 105 5.63 7.93 -2.78
N LEU A 106 5.66 8.41 -4.02
CA LEU A 106 5.10 7.69 -5.15
C LEU A 106 6.16 7.41 -6.19
N ALA A 107 5.93 6.33 -6.93
CA ALA A 107 6.68 5.98 -8.13
C ALA A 107 5.70 5.60 -9.23
N VAL A 108 5.98 6.05 -10.45
CA VAL A 108 5.24 5.66 -11.64
C VAL A 108 6.19 4.97 -12.59
N TYR A 109 5.82 3.75 -12.97
CA TYR A 109 6.54 2.96 -13.96
C TYR A 109 5.72 2.87 -15.23
N LYS A 110 6.39 2.81 -16.37
CA LYS A 110 5.81 2.47 -17.67
C LYS A 110 6.63 1.33 -18.26
N ASN A 111 6.00 0.18 -18.51
CA ASN A 111 6.69 -1.03 -18.98
C ASN A 111 7.90 -1.37 -18.09
N ASN A 112 7.67 -1.42 -16.77
CA ASN A 112 8.70 -1.71 -15.75
C ASN A 112 9.86 -0.70 -15.66
N LYS A 113 9.84 0.41 -16.42
CA LYS A 113 10.81 1.50 -16.29
C LYS A 113 10.25 2.62 -15.43
N LEU A 114 11.01 3.07 -14.43
CA LEU A 114 10.68 4.24 -13.62
C LEU A 114 10.64 5.49 -14.51
N ILE A 115 9.52 6.21 -14.52
CA ILE A 115 9.33 7.44 -15.29
C ILE A 115 9.02 8.66 -14.42
N ASN A 116 8.68 8.45 -13.15
CA ASN A 116 8.44 9.52 -12.18
C ASN A 116 8.61 8.98 -10.76
N LYS A 117 9.28 9.72 -9.89
CA LYS A 117 9.44 9.44 -8.47
C LYS A 117 9.30 10.75 -7.72
N LYS A 118 8.51 10.78 -6.65
CA LYS A 118 8.31 11.97 -5.81
C LYS A 118 8.23 11.58 -4.35
N GLU A 119 8.96 12.31 -3.53
CA GLU A 119 8.97 12.13 -2.08
C GLU A 119 7.88 12.97 -1.39
N CYS A 120 7.47 12.51 -0.22
CA CYS A 120 6.56 13.21 0.69
C CYS A 120 7.29 14.32 1.47
N GLN A 121 6.76 15.55 1.46
CA GLN A 121 7.40 16.71 2.09
C GLN A 121 7.16 16.83 3.61
N ASN A 122 5.97 16.43 4.10
CA ASN A 122 5.60 16.58 5.50
C ASN A 122 5.13 15.23 6.05
N TRP A 123 5.77 14.76 7.13
CA TRP A 123 5.52 13.44 7.72
C TRP A 123 4.66 13.54 8.97
N ASN A 124 3.41 13.98 8.79
CA ASN A 124 2.42 13.93 9.86
C ASN A 124 1.32 12.93 9.47
N SER A 125 1.25 11.85 10.25
CA SER A 125 0.10 10.99 10.56
C SER A 125 -0.52 10.06 9.50
N PHE A 126 0.20 9.58 8.50
CA PHE A 126 -0.29 8.45 7.71
C PHE A 126 0.75 7.35 7.56
N ASP A 127 0.36 6.16 7.99
CA ASP A 127 1.13 4.94 7.91
C ASP A 127 0.57 4.06 6.81
N LEU A 128 1.37 3.79 5.78
CA LEU A 128 0.97 2.89 4.71
C LEU A 128 0.88 1.44 5.20
N TYR A 129 1.55 1.06 6.29
CA TYR A 129 1.53 -0.31 6.82
C TYR A 129 0.12 -0.78 7.21
N ASP A 130 -0.81 0.13 7.48
CA ASP A 130 -2.21 -0.20 7.78
C ASP A 130 -2.93 -0.95 6.64
N ILE A 131 -2.48 -0.82 5.39
CA ILE A 131 -3.11 -1.50 4.24
C ILE A 131 -3.02 -3.03 4.35
N LEU A 132 -2.08 -3.56 5.13
CA LEU A 132 -1.91 -5.00 5.36
C LEU A 132 -3.14 -5.62 6.03
N ASN A 133 -3.96 -4.82 6.70
CA ASN A 133 -5.20 -5.27 7.34
C ASN A 133 -6.37 -5.48 6.35
N TYR A 134 -6.21 -5.11 5.07
CA TYR A 134 -7.31 -5.08 4.08
C TYR A 134 -7.27 -6.25 3.09
N GLN A 135 -6.44 -7.27 3.34
CA GLN A 135 -6.37 -8.50 2.53
C GLN A 135 -6.17 -8.24 1.02
N ILE A 136 -5.45 -7.17 0.68
CA ILE A 136 -5.10 -6.88 -0.72
C ILE A 136 -4.12 -7.96 -1.19
N ARG A 137 -4.29 -8.43 -2.43
CA ARG A 137 -3.44 -9.48 -2.99
C ARG A 137 -1.98 -9.07 -3.02
N THR A 138 -1.10 -10.01 -2.69
CA THR A 138 0.35 -9.87 -2.88
C THR A 138 0.67 -9.66 -4.35
N ASP A 139 1.68 -8.82 -4.61
CA ASP A 139 2.14 -8.53 -5.95
C ASP A 139 2.89 -9.73 -6.55
N PRO A 140 2.41 -10.32 -7.67
CA PRO A 140 3.14 -11.39 -8.34
C PRO A 140 4.50 -10.94 -8.86
N ALA A 141 4.74 -9.63 -9.00
CA ALA A 141 6.03 -9.10 -9.38
C ALA A 141 7.13 -9.35 -8.33
N LEU A 142 6.80 -9.67 -7.06
CA LEU A 142 7.81 -10.01 -6.05
C LEU A 142 8.54 -11.32 -6.33
N GLU A 143 7.90 -12.23 -7.07
CA GLU A 143 8.49 -13.53 -7.44
C GLU A 143 9.44 -13.40 -8.64
N LEU A 144 9.46 -12.26 -9.30
CA LEU A 144 10.34 -11.99 -10.43
C LEU A 144 11.73 -11.60 -9.91
N TYR A 145 12.75 -12.32 -10.37
CA TYR A 145 14.16 -12.02 -10.06
C TYR A 145 14.56 -10.58 -10.44
N ASP A 146 13.93 -10.03 -11.48
CA ASP A 146 14.14 -8.69 -12.00
C ASP A 146 12.99 -7.73 -11.64
N SER A 147 12.31 -7.95 -10.51
CA SER A 147 11.23 -7.08 -10.07
C SER A 147 11.70 -5.62 -10.02
N PRO A 148 11.09 -4.71 -10.81
CA PRO A 148 11.47 -3.30 -10.81
C PRO A 148 10.96 -2.56 -9.57
N TYR A 149 10.19 -3.25 -8.72
CA TYR A 149 9.48 -2.69 -7.58
C TYR A 149 10.18 -3.12 -6.28
N SER A 150 11.45 -2.76 -6.14
CA SER A 150 12.15 -2.82 -4.86
C SER A 150 12.49 -1.40 -4.42
N PHE A 151 12.09 -1.05 -3.20
CA PHE A 151 12.48 0.21 -2.58
C PHE A 151 13.52 -0.13 -1.51
N ASP A 152 14.77 -0.28 -1.95
CA ASP A 152 15.94 -0.31 -1.08
C ASP A 152 16.41 1.13 -0.88
N PRO A 153 16.54 1.62 0.36
CA PRO A 153 17.07 2.97 0.61
C PRO A 153 18.50 3.18 0.08
N ASN A 154 19.23 2.10 -0.23
CA ASN A 154 20.59 2.12 -0.77
C ASN A 154 20.65 1.86 -2.28
N SER A 155 19.51 1.63 -2.96
CA SER A 155 19.54 1.51 -4.42
C SER A 155 19.67 2.90 -5.05
N ASN A 156 20.69 3.07 -5.89
CA ASN A 156 20.93 4.31 -6.64
C ASN A 156 19.97 4.46 -7.85
N GLU A 157 18.74 3.93 -7.76
CA GLU A 157 17.71 3.99 -8.80
C GLU A 157 16.66 5.10 -8.58
#